data_AF-A0A2V6G605-F1
#
_entry.id   AF-A0A2V6G605-F1
#
_cell.length_a   1.000
_cell.length_b   1.000
_cell.length_c   1.000
_cell.angle_alpha   90.00
_cell.angle_beta   90.00
_cell.angle_gamma   90.00
#
_symmetry.space_group_name_H-M   'P 1'
#
loop_
_entity.id
_entity.type
_entity.pdbx_description
1 polymer ?
#
loop_
_entity_poly.entity_id
_entity_poly.type
_entity_poly.pdbx_seq_one_letter_code
_entity_poly.pdbx_strand_id
1 'polypeptide(L)'
;MEWFCGIEVTSERLIQHYVASGYGIGLTVAVPGFNPPPQLRALPLSDFPPVVVGVAWSGKLPNIARQLLAELDIEATTQRARIGKRGSRSAATSFSRVRL
;
A
#
# COMPACT_ATOMS: atom_id res chain seq x y z
N MET A 1 -16.40 17.18 7.61
CA MET A 1 -15.40 17.77 6.68
C MET A 1 -15.49 16.97 5.40
N GLU A 2 -15.73 17.64 4.27
CA GLU A 2 -15.85 16.98 2.97
C GLU A 2 -14.57 17.26 2.17
N TRP A 3 -13.95 16.22 1.63
CA TRP A 3 -12.73 16.32 0.84
C TRP A 3 -13.04 15.91 -0.60
N PHE A 4 -12.96 16.86 -1.53
CA PHE A 4 -13.25 16.63 -2.93
C PHE A 4 -12.01 16.16 -3.68
N CYS A 5 -12.16 15.07 -4.46
CA CYS A 5 -11.12 14.57 -5.34
C CYS A 5 -11.02 15.47 -6.58
N GLY A 6 -9.84 16.07 -6.84
CA GLY A 6 -9.61 16.91 -8.01
C GLY A 6 -9.20 16.16 -9.28
N ILE A 7 -8.57 14.99 -9.13
CA ILE A 7 -8.13 14.12 -10.24
C ILE A 7 -8.30 12.67 -9.80
N GLU A 8 -9.09 11.90 -10.54
CA GLU A 8 -9.23 10.46 -10.35
C GLU A 8 -8.40 9.70 -11.39
N VAL A 9 -7.63 8.72 -10.94
CA VAL A 9 -6.77 7.89 -11.81
C VAL A 9 -6.85 6.43 -11.39
N THR A 10 -6.56 5.54 -12.33
CA THR A 10 -6.74 4.08 -12.17
C THR A 10 -5.48 3.34 -11.73
N SER A 11 -4.38 4.05 -11.45
CA SER A 11 -3.09 3.42 -11.11
C SER A 11 -2.29 4.25 -10.12
N GLU A 12 -1.67 3.56 -9.16
CA GLU A 12 -0.73 4.16 -8.21
C GLU A 12 0.45 4.87 -8.91
N ARG A 13 0.88 4.38 -10.08
CA ARG A 13 1.94 5.02 -10.87
C ARG A 13 1.52 6.40 -11.40
N LEU A 14 0.25 6.55 -11.78
CA LEU A 14 -0.28 7.85 -12.22
C LEU A 14 -0.38 8.81 -11.03
N ILE A 15 -0.83 8.31 -9.87
CA ILE A 15 -0.86 9.11 -8.64
C ILE A 15 0.55 9.67 -8.36
N GLN A 16 1.58 8.82 -8.37
CA GLN A 16 2.96 9.26 -8.16
C GLN A 16 3.40 10.29 -9.20
N HIS A 17 3.06 10.10 -10.46
CA HIS A 17 3.42 11.03 -11.52
C HIS A 17 2.79 12.42 -11.30
N TYR A 18 1.50 12.48 -10.97
CA TYR A 18 0.81 13.75 -10.71
C TYR A 18 1.35 14.45 -9.44
N VAL A 19 1.58 13.71 -8.35
CA VAL A 19 2.17 14.27 -7.13
C VAL A 19 3.58 14.80 -7.40
N ALA A 20 4.41 14.04 -8.10
CA ALA A 20 5.76 14.46 -8.47
C ALA A 20 5.77 15.71 -9.37
N SER A 21 4.76 15.86 -10.22
CA SER A 21 4.57 17.03 -11.09
C SER A 21 3.94 18.23 -10.38
N GLY A 22 3.70 18.17 -9.06
CA GLY A 22 3.24 19.31 -8.27
C GLY A 22 1.71 19.49 -8.20
N TYR A 23 0.92 18.49 -8.59
CA TYR A 23 -0.55 18.55 -8.56
C TYR A 23 -1.16 18.37 -7.16
N GLY A 24 -0.35 18.34 -6.10
CA GLY A 24 -0.80 18.23 -4.70
C GLY A 24 -0.50 16.88 -4.06
N ILE A 25 -1.45 16.36 -3.27
CA ILE A 25 -1.32 15.11 -2.50
C ILE A 25 -2.17 14.02 -3.14
N GLY A 26 -1.60 12.81 -3.25
CA GLY A 26 -2.31 11.62 -3.69
C GLY A 26 -2.66 10.69 -2.55
N LEU A 27 -3.78 9.98 -2.66
CA LEU A 27 -4.18 8.91 -1.75
C LEU A 27 -4.15 7.57 -2.48
N THR A 28 -3.48 6.57 -1.89
CA THR A 28 -3.38 5.22 -2.44
C THR A 28 -3.31 4.19 -1.33
N VAL A 29 -3.59 2.93 -1.66
CA VAL A 29 -3.32 1.78 -0.80
C VAL A 29 -1.82 1.48 -0.77
N ALA A 30 -1.30 1.07 0.37
CA ALA A 30 0.10 0.69 0.51
C ALA A 30 0.35 -0.71 -0.07
N VAL A 31 0.58 -0.79 -1.39
CA VAL A 31 0.85 -2.06 -2.07
C VAL A 31 2.26 -2.57 -1.70
N PRO A 32 2.39 -3.83 -1.24
CA PRO A 32 3.70 -4.41 -0.92
C PRO A 32 4.65 -4.39 -2.12
N GLY A 33 5.91 -4.04 -1.88
CA GLY A 33 6.93 -3.95 -2.93
C GLY A 33 6.87 -2.67 -3.78
N PHE A 34 5.83 -1.85 -3.63
CA PHE A 34 5.78 -0.56 -4.30
C PHE A 34 6.54 0.49 -3.47
N ASN A 35 7.45 1.20 -4.13
CA ASN A 35 8.31 2.20 -3.50
C ASN A 35 8.06 3.55 -4.17
N PRO A 36 7.74 4.61 -3.39
CA PRO A 36 7.70 5.94 -3.94
C PRO A 36 9.07 6.35 -4.51
N PRO A 37 9.11 7.09 -5.63
CA PRO A 37 10.32 7.75 -6.11
C PRO A 37 10.94 8.61 -5.00
N PRO A 38 12.27 8.87 -5.01
CA PRO A 38 12.96 9.58 -3.92
C PRO A 38 12.40 10.96 -3.59
N GLN A 39 11.84 11.67 -4.58
CA GLN A 39 11.20 12.98 -4.41
C GLN A 39 9.81 12.93 -3.74
N LEU A 40 9.24 11.73 -3.58
CA LEU A 40 7.96 11.51 -2.93
C LEU A 40 8.14 10.86 -1.57
N ARG A 41 7.29 11.25 -0.62
CA ARG A 41 7.25 10.66 0.71
C ARG A 41 5.85 10.11 0.98
N ALA A 42 5.78 8.87 1.46
CA ALA A 42 4.53 8.29 1.92
C ALA A 42 4.14 8.85 3.29
N LEU A 43 2.86 9.19 3.44
CA LEU A 43 2.22 9.55 4.70
C LEU A 43 1.34 8.38 5.14
N PRO A 44 1.77 7.55 6.10
CA PRO A 44 0.94 6.44 6.54
C PRO A 44 -0.27 6.98 7.28
N LEU A 45 -1.46 6.52 6.87
CA LEU A 45 -2.72 6.85 7.54
C LEU A 45 -3.13 5.67 8.42
N SER A 46 -3.43 5.95 9.69
CA SER A 46 -3.97 4.97 10.64
C SER A 46 -5.49 4.92 10.58
N ASP A 47 -6.08 3.94 11.27
CA ASP A 47 -7.52 3.86 11.51
C ASP A 47 -8.39 3.59 10.28
N PHE A 48 -7.76 3.17 9.17
CA PHE A 48 -8.45 2.61 8.01
C PHE A 48 -8.63 1.10 8.16
N PRO A 49 -9.79 0.54 7.81
CA PRO A 49 -9.97 -0.91 7.76
C PRO A 49 -9.00 -1.52 6.72
N PRO A 50 -8.47 -2.73 6.97
CA PRO A 50 -7.56 -3.38 6.04
C PRO A 50 -8.27 -3.75 4.75
N VAL A 51 -7.57 -3.61 3.62
CA VAL A 51 -8.02 -4.15 2.34
C VAL A 51 -7.83 -5.67 2.35
N VAL A 52 -8.94 -6.41 2.24
CA VAL A 52 -8.91 -7.88 2.20
C VAL A 52 -8.76 -8.34 0.75
N VAL A 53 -7.72 -9.14 0.50
CA VAL A 53 -7.51 -9.83 -0.78
C VAL A 53 -7.95 -11.28 -0.61
N GLY A 54 -8.87 -11.73 -1.47
CA GLY A 54 -9.38 -13.10 -1.48
C GLY A 54 -9.08 -13.83 -2.78
N VAL A 55 -9.12 -15.15 -2.74
CA VAL A 55 -9.03 -16.01 -3.93
C VAL A 55 -10.35 -16.73 -4.14
N ALA A 56 -10.85 -16.73 -5.37
CA ALA A 56 -12.09 -17.39 -5.75
C ALA A 56 -11.86 -18.35 -6.91
N TRP A 57 -12.57 -19.48 -6.91
CA TRP A 57 -12.55 -20.46 -8.00
C TRP A 57 -13.92 -21.12 -8.15
N SER A 58 -14.16 -21.72 -9.31
CA SER A 58 -15.36 -22.51 -9.58
C SER A 58 -15.05 -24.02 -9.50
N GLY A 59 -16.03 -24.80 -9.03
CA GLY A 59 -15.92 -26.26 -8.98
C GLY A 59 -14.84 -26.79 -8.05
N LYS A 60 -14.28 -27.97 -8.38
CA LYS A 60 -13.28 -28.65 -7.57
C LYS A 60 -11.88 -28.10 -7.87
N LEU A 61 -11.23 -27.55 -6.85
CA LEU A 61 -9.87 -27.04 -6.94
C LEU A 61 -8.86 -28.18 -7.23
N PRO A 62 -8.11 -28.14 -8.34
CA PRO A 62 -7.06 -29.11 -8.67
C PRO A 62 -5.94 -29.14 -7.61
N ASN A 63 -5.23 -30.25 -7.50
CA ASN A 63 -4.16 -30.41 -6.50
C ASN A 63 -3.04 -29.36 -6.65
N ILE A 64 -2.67 -29.01 -7.88
CA ILE A 64 -1.65 -27.97 -8.14
C ILE A 64 -2.12 -26.59 -7.66
N ALA A 65 -3.40 -26.26 -7.83
CA ALA A 65 -3.95 -25.00 -7.36
C ALA A 65 -4.04 -24.96 -5.83
N ARG A 66 -4.35 -26.09 -5.17
CA ARG A 66 -4.28 -26.21 -3.70
C ARG A 66 -2.87 -25.96 -3.18
N GLN A 67 -1.86 -26.55 -3.83
CA GLN A 67 -0.46 -26.32 -3.47
C GLN A 67 -0.07 -24.85 -3.63
N LEU A 68 -0.52 -24.20 -4.71
CA LEU A 68 -0.31 -22.77 -4.90
C LEU A 68 -0.96 -21.94 -3.78
N LEU A 69 -2.20 -22.25 -3.38
CA LEU A 69 -2.85 -21.53 -2.28
C LEU A 69 -2.08 -21.66 -0.96
N ALA A 70 -1.57 -22.86 -0.66
CA ALA A 70 -0.75 -23.07 0.53
C ALA A 70 0.53 -22.21 0.51
N GLU A 71 1.18 -22.08 -0.64
CA GLU A 71 2.35 -21.21 -0.79
C GLU A 71 2.00 -19.73 -0.69
N LEU A 72 0.86 -19.32 -1.25
CA LEU A 72 0.37 -17.95 -1.15
C LEU A 72 0.08 -17.54 0.30
N ASP A 73 -0.43 -18.44 1.14
CA ASP A 73 -0.65 -18.16 2.57
C ASP A 73 0.67 -17.93 3.33
N ILE A 74 1.72 -18.70 3.00
CA ILE A 74 3.07 -18.55 3.56
C ILE A 74 3.66 -17.19 3.16
N GLU A 75 3.59 -16.85 1.87
CA GLU A 75 4.12 -15.58 1.38
C GLU A 75 3.32 -14.39 1.90
N ALA A 76 1.99 -14.49 2.00
CA ALA A 76 1.14 -13.43 2.57
C ALA A 76 1.54 -13.11 4.02
N THR A 77 1.84 -14.13 4.83
CA THR A 77 2.35 -13.96 6.20
C THR A 77 3.70 -13.24 6.21
N THR A 78 4.61 -13.64 5.31
CA THR A 78 5.93 -13.02 5.16
C THR A 78 5.83 -11.55 4.75
N GLN A 79 4.97 -11.23 3.79
CA GLN A 79 4.73 -9.87 3.33
C GLN A 79 4.11 -9.01 4.43
N ARG A 80 3.15 -9.54 5.19
CA ARG A 80 2.54 -8.83 6.33
C ARG A 80 3.59 -8.43 7.38
N ALA A 81 4.53 -9.32 7.69
CA ALA A 81 5.63 -9.02 8.61
C ALA A 81 6.58 -7.92 8.06
N ARG A 82 6.86 -7.92 6.75
CA ARG A 82 7.69 -6.90 6.08
C ARG A 82 7.01 -5.52 6.10
N ILE A 83 5.71 -5.46 5.84
CA ILE A 83 4.93 -4.20 5.87
C ILE A 83 4.95 -3.58 7.26
N GLY A 84 4.70 -4.38 8.32
CA GLY A 84 4.71 -3.88 9.70
C GLY A 84 6.06 -3.28 10.11
N LYS A 85 7.18 -3.90 9.73
CA LYS A 85 8.53 -3.36 9.98
C LYS A 85 8.79 -2.05 9.22
N ARG A 86 8.26 -1.90 8.01
CA ARG A 86 8.45 -0.71 7.18
C ARG A 86 7.65 0.49 7.68
N GLY A 87 6.41 0.28 8.12
CA GLY A 87 5.58 1.32 8.74
C GLY A 87 6.22 1.91 10.00
N SER A 88 6.80 1.06 10.85
CA SER A 88 7.51 1.48 12.07
C SER A 88 8.75 2.34 11.78
N ARG A 89 9.55 2.01 10.74
CA ARG A 89 10.72 2.82 10.35
C ARG A 89 10.33 4.19 9.81
N SER A 90 9.26 4.29 9.03
CA SER A 90 8.81 5.56 8.45
C SER A 90 8.20 6.52 9.48
N ALA A 91 7.56 5.98 10.53
CA ALA A 91 7.05 6.77 11.65
C ALA A 91 8.18 7.36 12.53
N ALA A 92 9.26 6.60 12.75
CA ALA A 92 10.39 7.02 13.59
C ALA A 92 11.19 8.20 12.99
N THR A 93 11.20 8.37 11.67
CA THR A 93 11.94 9.46 11.00
C THR A 93 11.15 10.78 10.93
N SER A 94 9.84 10.78 11.21
CA SER A 94 8.97 11.94 10.91
C SER A 94 8.87 13.01 12.02
N PHE A 95 9.57 12.86 13.16
CA PHE A 95 9.54 13.84 14.25
C PHE A 95 10.90 14.52 14.45
N SER A 96 11.38 15.31 13.49
CA SER A 96 12.32 16.38 13.81
C SER A 96 11.53 17.66 14.07
N ARG A 97 11.43 18.05 15.34
CA ARG A 97 10.92 19.35 15.80
C ARG A 97 11.58 20.48 15.01
N VAL A 98 10.82 21.15 14.15
CA VAL A 98 11.12 22.54 13.80
C VAL A 98 10.56 23.39 14.94
N ARG A 99 11.44 23.93 15.77
CA ARG A 99 11.11 25.02 16.70
C ARG A 99 11.05 26.30 15.87
N LEU A 100 9.88 26.95 15.85
CA LEU A 100 9.78 28.38 15.62
C LEU A 100 10.10 29.11 16.93
#